data_AF-A0A162WPX4-F1
#
_entry.id   AF-A0A162WPX4-F1
#
_cell.length_a   1.000
_cell.length_b   1.000
_cell.length_c   1.000
_cell.angle_alpha   90.00
_cell.angle_beta   90.00
_cell.angle_gamma   90.00
#
_symmetry.space_group_name_H-M   'P 1'
#
loop_
_entity.id
_entity.type
_entity.pdbx_description
1 polymer ?
#
loop_
_entity_poly.entity_id
_entity_poly.type
_entity_poly.pdbx_seq_one_letter_code
_entity_poly.pdbx_strand_id
1 'polypeptide(L)'
;MHSCITTLLFLLATLSSALLAPSQDLSTLLPPSPPTHQPSTCLTRYSNYWDATENFVLFNSPNETHFAFTLVTKYLKFYPKTLTQWLDVSGFQVVNASTIPDSELCGWLSAASVEMNGRLRGTVGYKYSGNASLRTITPRHHIYNHMNTRPSDQTLRTITAILRANAPDADTYYSMTLLLGSACGILGFVVFSYGLVLTLELNKRMRAAPTDVEDIELDQIKVHDLSGAGMQRMNADPETDGPKCTIEITTPAVAGADTSSSKTSAADPPPIYSLDGVGR
;
A
#
# COMPACT_ATOMS: atom_id res chain seq x y z
N MET A 1 -3.55 -9.52 -29.31
CA MET A 1 -2.92 -9.88 -28.01
C MET A 1 -1.45 -9.47 -27.91
N HIS A 2 -0.62 -9.61 -28.95
CA HIS A 2 0.79 -9.15 -28.90
C HIS A 2 0.97 -7.64 -28.62
N SER A 3 0.05 -6.79 -29.09
CA SER A 3 0.14 -5.33 -28.92
C SER A 3 0.10 -4.86 -27.45
N CYS A 4 -0.64 -5.55 -26.56
CA CYS A 4 -0.74 -5.15 -25.14
C CYS A 4 0.47 -5.59 -24.31
N ILE A 5 1.09 -6.72 -24.68
CA ILE A 5 2.28 -7.22 -23.98
C ILE A 5 3.49 -6.36 -24.34
N THR A 6 3.61 -5.97 -25.61
CA THR A 6 4.71 -5.08 -26.05
C THR A 6 4.58 -3.68 -25.45
N THR A 7 3.39 -3.09 -25.35
CA THR A 7 3.22 -1.77 -24.72
C THR A 7 3.51 -1.79 -23.21
N LEU A 8 3.13 -2.87 -22.52
CA LEU A 8 3.43 -3.04 -21.09
C LEU A 8 4.93 -3.23 -20.83
N LEU A 9 5.62 -4.04 -21.65
CA LEU A 9 7.08 -4.19 -21.56
C LEU A 9 7.80 -2.88 -21.92
N PHE A 10 7.28 -2.11 -22.88
CA PHE A 10 7.84 -0.80 -23.21
C PHE A 10 7.68 0.20 -22.07
N LEU A 11 6.53 0.21 -21.38
CA LEU A 11 6.31 1.03 -20.18
C LEU A 11 7.24 0.63 -19.03
N LEU A 12 7.45 -0.66 -18.79
CA LEU A 12 8.39 -1.13 -17.75
C LEU A 12 9.85 -0.79 -18.08
N ALA A 13 10.23 -0.86 -19.36
CA ALA A 13 11.57 -0.49 -19.82
C ALA A 13 11.83 1.02 -19.74
N THR A 14 10.84 1.86 -20.04
CA THR A 14 10.96 3.32 -19.90
C THR A 14 10.97 3.76 -18.45
N LEU A 15 10.20 3.10 -17.56
CA LEU A 15 10.27 3.31 -16.10
C LEU A 15 11.67 2.99 -15.53
N SER A 16 12.30 1.92 -16.01
CA SER A 16 13.66 1.54 -15.61
C SER A 16 14.71 2.57 -16.04
N SER A 17 14.52 3.17 -17.23
CA SER A 17 15.42 4.20 -17.76
C SER A 17 15.23 5.55 -17.07
N ALA A 18 14.02 5.86 -16.60
CA ALA A 18 13.73 7.07 -15.82
C ALA A 18 14.34 7.02 -14.41
N LEU A 19 14.50 5.82 -13.83
CA LEU A 19 15.16 5.66 -12.52
C LEU A 19 16.67 5.97 -12.56
N LEU A 20 17.31 5.85 -13.73
CA LEU A 20 18.74 6.08 -13.91
C LEU A 20 19.09 7.45 -14.46
N ALA A 21 18.12 8.31 -14.77
CA ALA A 21 18.42 9.66 -15.25
C ALA A 21 19.17 10.42 -14.14
N PRO A 22 20.47 10.73 -14.32
CA PRO A 22 21.18 11.57 -13.36
C PRO A 22 20.48 12.92 -13.40
N SER A 23 20.07 13.42 -12.23
CA SER A 23 19.64 14.80 -12.07
C SER A 23 20.83 15.69 -12.42
N GLN A 24 20.94 16.06 -13.69
CA GLN A 24 21.89 17.07 -14.13
C GLN A 24 21.41 18.40 -13.56
N ASP A 25 21.99 18.77 -12.42
CA ASP A 25 21.85 20.10 -11.85
C ASP A 25 22.42 21.12 -12.84
N LEU A 26 21.53 21.73 -13.63
CA LEU A 26 21.85 22.94 -14.41
C LEU A 26 22.13 24.16 -13.52
N SER A 27 22.01 24.02 -12.20
CA SER A 27 22.20 25.10 -11.22
C SER A 27 23.66 25.56 -11.05
N THR A 28 24.66 24.85 -11.60
CA THR A 28 26.09 25.20 -11.46
C THR A 28 26.59 26.31 -12.39
N LEU A 29 25.76 26.89 -13.27
CA LEU A 29 26.22 27.89 -14.25
C LEU A 29 25.83 29.35 -13.92
N LEU A 30 25.07 29.61 -12.86
CA LEU A 30 24.80 30.99 -12.44
C LEU A 30 25.71 31.41 -11.28
N PRO A 31 26.34 32.60 -11.35
CA PRO A 31 27.09 33.14 -10.23
C PRO A 31 26.16 33.31 -9.02
N PRO A 32 26.67 33.08 -7.79
CA PRO A 32 25.87 33.26 -6.58
C PRO A 32 25.39 34.72 -6.53
N SER A 33 24.09 34.92 -6.70
CA SER A 33 23.49 36.23 -6.48
C SER A 33 23.72 36.63 -5.02
N PRO A 34 23.97 37.92 -4.74
CA PRO A 34 24.05 38.41 -3.37
C PRO A 34 22.77 38.04 -2.62
N PRO A 35 22.81 37.85 -1.30
CA PRO A 35 21.67 37.39 -0.51
C PRO A 35 20.55 38.44 -0.53
N THR A 36 19.73 38.40 -1.57
CA THR A 36 18.45 39.10 -1.65
C THR A 36 17.59 38.50 -0.55
N HIS A 37 17.09 39.36 0.35
CA HIS A 37 16.22 39.05 1.50
C HIS A 37 15.62 37.64 1.43
N GLN A 38 16.12 36.73 2.27
CA GLN A 38 15.63 35.36 2.29
C GLN A 38 14.12 35.37 2.52
N PRO A 39 13.32 34.79 1.61
CA PRO A 39 11.88 34.78 1.76
C PRO A 39 11.54 34.04 3.05
N SER A 40 10.75 34.69 3.91
CA SER A 40 10.17 34.02 5.06
C SER A 40 9.23 32.92 4.56
N THR A 41 9.48 31.68 4.96
CA THR A 41 8.67 30.52 4.59
C THR A 41 7.62 30.22 5.67
N CYS A 42 6.48 29.68 5.25
CA CYS A 42 5.49 29.10 6.12
C CYS A 42 5.55 27.59 6.03
N LEU A 43 5.69 26.93 7.17
CA LEU A 43 5.57 25.49 7.28
C LEU A 43 4.09 25.12 7.15
N THR A 44 3.81 24.08 6.38
CA THR A 44 2.44 23.60 6.18
C THR A 44 2.25 22.28 6.90
N ARG A 45 1.15 22.17 7.65
CA ARG A 45 0.73 20.88 8.22
C ARG A 45 -0.20 20.20 7.25
N TYR A 46 0.14 18.97 6.93
CA TYR A 46 -0.70 18.12 6.11
C TYR A 46 -1.47 17.17 7.03
N SER A 47 -2.78 17.11 6.86
CA SER A 47 -3.64 16.15 7.54
C SER A 47 -3.48 14.74 6.96
N ASN A 48 -3.13 14.65 5.68
CA ASN A 48 -3.01 13.40 4.94
C ASN A 48 -1.60 13.22 4.40
N TYR A 49 -1.13 11.97 4.43
CA TYR A 49 0.17 11.59 3.87
C TYR A 49 0.28 11.87 2.37
N TRP A 50 -0.83 11.73 1.63
CA TRP A 50 -0.85 11.86 0.17
C TRP A 50 -0.75 13.31 -0.32
N ASP A 51 -1.17 14.26 0.50
CA ASP A 51 -1.13 15.70 0.19
C ASP A 51 0.18 16.34 0.65
N ALA A 52 0.95 15.64 1.50
CA ALA A 52 2.18 16.16 2.07
C ALA A 52 3.31 16.16 1.05
N THR A 53 3.85 17.34 0.76
CA THR A 53 5.04 17.50 -0.09
C THR A 53 6.32 17.62 0.74
N GLU A 54 6.17 18.00 2.01
CA GLU A 54 7.26 18.17 2.96
C GLU A 54 6.81 17.80 4.38
N ASN A 55 7.78 17.51 5.21
CA ASN A 55 7.63 17.32 6.64
C ASN A 55 8.71 18.14 7.35
N PHE A 56 8.49 18.47 8.61
CA PHE A 56 9.39 19.32 9.35
C PHE A 56 9.59 18.85 10.79
N VAL A 57 10.78 19.14 11.32
CA VAL A 57 11.14 18.88 12.71
C VAL A 57 11.50 20.19 13.37
N LEU A 58 10.87 20.49 14.51
CA LEU A 58 11.10 21.70 15.27
C LEU A 58 11.94 21.38 16.50
N PHE A 59 12.91 22.22 16.82
CA PHE A 59 13.83 21.98 17.92
C PHE A 59 14.49 23.29 18.39
N ASN A 60 15.01 23.27 19.61
CA ASN A 60 15.74 24.37 20.22
C ASN A 60 17.17 23.94 20.54
N SER A 61 18.12 24.87 20.41
CA SER A 61 19.50 24.68 20.84
C SER A 61 19.63 25.04 22.32
N PRO A 62 20.27 24.20 23.17
CA PRO A 62 20.47 24.51 24.58
C PRO A 62 21.39 25.74 24.77
N ASN A 63 22.25 26.02 23.80
CA ASN A 63 23.21 27.13 23.84
C ASN A 63 22.64 28.44 23.27
N GLU A 64 21.50 28.38 22.57
CA GLU A 64 20.93 29.51 21.82
C GLU A 64 19.43 29.60 22.04
N THR A 65 19.03 29.92 23.27
CA THR A 65 17.62 29.96 23.68
C THR A 65 16.79 31.05 22.99
N HIS A 66 17.42 32.02 22.34
CA HIS A 66 16.74 33.07 21.58
C HIS A 66 16.30 32.64 20.17
N PHE A 67 16.73 31.47 19.70
CA PHE A 67 16.41 30.94 18.38
C PHE A 67 15.64 29.62 18.49
N ALA A 68 14.55 29.55 17.74
CA ALA A 68 13.91 28.29 17.39
C ALA A 68 14.43 27.83 16.03
N PHE A 69 14.58 26.52 15.84
CA PHE A 69 15.07 25.93 14.61
C PHE A 69 14.04 24.98 14.00
N THR A 70 14.10 24.86 12.68
CA THR A 70 13.33 23.90 11.91
C THR A 70 14.24 23.13 10.95
N LEU A 71 13.95 21.85 10.75
CA LEU A 71 14.49 21.04 9.66
C LEU A 71 13.33 20.68 8.73
N VAL A 72 13.31 21.26 7.54
CA VAL A 72 12.33 20.94 6.51
C VAL A 72 12.90 19.88 5.58
N THR A 73 12.12 18.86 5.27
CA THR A 73 12.57 17.74 4.43
C THR A 73 11.42 17.18 3.59
N LYS A 74 11.71 16.72 2.37
CA LYS A 74 10.72 16.10 1.48
C LYS A 74 10.36 14.66 1.86
N TYR A 75 11.07 14.08 2.83
CA TYR A 75 10.87 12.71 3.26
C TYR A 75 9.85 12.68 4.41
N LEU A 76 8.77 11.93 4.22
CA LEU A 76 7.57 12.13 5.03
C LEU A 76 7.44 11.15 6.20
N LYS A 77 7.97 9.94 6.09
CA LYS A 77 7.57 8.81 6.93
C LYS A 77 8.58 8.45 8.02
N PHE A 78 9.83 8.17 7.67
CA PHE A 78 10.82 7.63 8.61
C PHE A 78 11.93 8.62 8.94
N TYR A 79 12.32 9.43 7.97
CA TYR A 79 13.44 10.34 8.07
C TYR A 79 13.21 11.46 9.08
N PRO A 80 12.03 12.10 9.19
CA PRO A 80 11.78 13.08 10.25
C PRO A 80 11.97 12.49 11.65
N LYS A 81 11.51 11.25 11.88
CA LYS A 81 11.71 10.55 13.16
C LYS A 81 13.19 10.25 13.43
N THR A 82 13.91 9.83 12.40
CA THR A 82 15.36 9.63 12.48
C THR A 82 16.06 10.93 12.87
N LEU A 83 15.73 12.05 12.21
CA LEU A 83 16.25 13.37 12.55
C LEU A 83 15.92 13.79 13.99
N THR A 84 14.69 13.55 14.48
CA THR A 84 14.34 13.86 15.87
C THR A 84 15.24 13.12 16.86
N GLN A 85 15.52 11.83 16.63
CA GLN A 85 16.39 11.04 17.50
C GLN A 85 17.83 11.54 17.47
N TRP A 86 18.37 11.85 16.29
CA TRP A 86 19.74 12.37 16.17
C TRP A 86 19.91 13.76 16.77
N LEU A 87 18.90 14.62 16.65
CA LEU A 87 18.87 15.92 17.31
C LEU A 87 18.87 15.77 18.84
N ASP A 88 18.03 14.88 19.37
CA ASP A 88 17.95 14.59 20.80
C ASP A 88 19.28 14.05 21.36
N VAL A 89 19.89 13.07 20.68
CA VAL A 89 21.23 12.54 21.01
C VAL A 89 22.31 13.62 20.96
N SER A 90 22.16 14.62 20.10
CA SER A 90 23.09 15.76 19.99
C SER A 90 22.81 16.87 21.01
N GLY A 91 21.88 16.66 21.95
CA GLY A 91 21.54 17.58 23.02
C GLY A 91 20.57 18.69 22.63
N PHE A 92 19.97 18.64 21.43
CA PHE A 92 18.92 19.57 21.04
C PHE A 92 17.58 19.18 21.66
N GLN A 93 16.78 20.18 22.05
CA GLN A 93 15.45 19.94 22.60
C GLN A 93 14.44 19.89 21.46
N VAL A 94 14.02 18.69 21.07
CA VAL A 94 13.00 18.50 20.04
C VAL A 94 11.64 18.95 20.57
N VAL A 95 10.96 19.80 19.79
CA VAL A 95 9.62 20.30 20.10
C VAL A 95 8.59 19.48 19.32
N ASN A 96 7.53 19.06 20.01
CA ASN A 96 6.44 18.37 19.35
C ASN A 96 5.72 19.33 18.38
N ALA A 97 5.79 19.04 17.09
CA ALA A 97 5.16 19.86 16.06
C ALA A 97 3.65 20.01 16.27
N SER A 98 2.96 19.05 16.91
CA SER A 98 1.51 19.11 17.13
C SER A 98 1.09 20.11 18.22
N THR A 99 2.00 20.52 19.11
CA THR A 99 1.67 21.44 20.22
C THR A 99 1.79 22.91 19.83
N ILE A 100 2.31 23.18 18.64
CA ILE A 100 2.52 24.53 18.13
C ILE A 100 1.22 25.02 17.47
N PRO A 101 0.74 26.25 17.69
CA PRO A 101 -0.40 26.78 16.95
C PRO A 101 -0.02 27.13 15.50
N ASP A 102 -0.97 27.04 14.57
CA ASP A 102 -0.71 27.28 13.14
C ASP A 102 -0.18 28.69 12.84
N SER A 103 -0.55 29.67 13.69
CA SER A 103 -0.07 31.04 13.63
C SER A 103 1.45 31.19 13.76
N GLU A 104 2.13 30.17 14.28
CA GLU A 104 3.58 30.16 14.52
C GLU A 104 4.38 29.45 13.42
N LEU A 105 3.69 28.73 12.54
CA LEU A 105 4.29 27.98 11.44
C LEU A 105 4.86 28.91 10.36
N CYS A 106 4.52 30.19 10.37
CA CYS A 106 5.03 31.20 9.44
C CYS A 106 6.22 31.98 10.00
N GLY A 107 7.03 32.53 9.09
CA GLY A 107 8.11 33.45 9.45
C GLY A 107 9.48 32.79 9.63
N TRP A 108 9.70 31.62 9.04
CA TRP A 108 10.98 30.90 9.10
C TRP A 108 11.95 31.42 8.05
N LEU A 109 13.19 31.67 8.47
CA LEU A 109 14.29 32.07 7.59
C LEU A 109 15.18 30.86 7.29
N SER A 110 15.61 30.69 6.04
CA SER A 110 16.41 29.54 5.63
C SER A 110 17.90 29.77 5.95
N ALA A 111 18.46 29.05 6.92
CA ALA A 111 19.88 29.18 7.25
C ALA A 111 20.81 28.45 6.26
N ALA A 112 20.44 27.22 5.89
CA ALA A 112 21.29 26.36 5.06
C ALA A 112 20.47 25.22 4.44
N SER A 113 20.73 24.92 3.17
CA SER A 113 20.23 23.70 2.52
C SER A 113 21.36 22.67 2.44
N VAL A 114 21.10 21.45 2.88
CA VAL A 114 22.09 20.37 2.86
C VAL A 114 21.74 19.37 1.77
N GLU A 115 22.63 19.28 0.81
CA GLU A 115 22.55 18.35 -0.31
C GLU A 115 23.74 17.40 -0.30
N MET A 116 23.48 16.13 -0.60
CA MET A 116 24.49 15.07 -0.71
C MET A 116 24.18 14.24 -1.96
N ASN A 117 25.14 14.15 -2.88
CA ASN A 117 25.02 13.39 -4.13
C ASN A 117 23.79 13.81 -4.99
N GLY A 118 23.57 15.12 -5.16
CA GLY A 118 22.42 15.65 -5.92
C GLY A 118 21.06 15.38 -5.27
N ARG A 119 21.05 15.04 -3.97
CA ARG A 119 19.84 14.82 -3.20
C ARG A 119 19.79 15.74 -2.00
N LEU A 120 18.82 16.65 -2.01
CA LEU A 120 18.47 17.46 -0.85
C LEU A 120 18.09 16.55 0.33
N ARG A 121 18.89 16.60 1.41
CA ARG A 121 18.64 15.92 2.68
C ARG A 121 17.64 16.71 3.52
N GLY A 122 17.80 18.03 3.55
CA GLY A 122 16.87 18.93 4.21
C GLY A 122 17.37 20.37 4.22
N THR A 123 16.49 21.26 4.65
CA THR A 123 16.74 22.69 4.77
C THR A 123 16.61 23.08 6.23
N VAL A 124 17.68 23.66 6.78
CA VAL A 124 17.71 24.23 8.11
C VAL A 124 17.08 25.60 8.05
N GLY A 125 16.00 25.80 8.79
CA GLY A 125 15.42 27.11 9.03
C GLY A 125 15.59 27.55 10.48
N TYR A 126 15.44 28.84 10.72
CA TYR A 126 15.46 29.41 12.06
C TYR A 126 14.46 30.56 12.18
N LYS A 127 14.04 30.83 13.41
CA LYS A 127 13.17 31.94 13.76
C LYS A 127 13.66 32.53 15.08
N TYR A 128 13.84 33.84 15.12
CA TYR A 128 14.18 34.53 16.36
C TYR A 128 12.94 34.58 17.27
N SER A 129 13.03 33.97 18.44
CA SER A 129 11.95 33.92 19.44
C SER A 129 12.10 35.00 20.52
N GLY A 130 13.26 35.64 20.62
CA GLY A 130 13.58 36.59 21.70
C GLY A 130 13.52 35.94 23.08
N ASN A 131 13.45 36.76 24.15
CA ASN A 131 13.31 36.29 25.55
C ASN A 131 11.91 35.76 25.90
N ALA A 132 11.03 35.55 24.91
CA ALA A 132 9.78 34.86 25.16
C ALA A 132 10.13 33.44 25.60
N SER A 133 9.74 33.08 26.82
CA SER A 133 10.03 31.78 27.42
C SER A 133 9.73 30.66 26.43
N LEU A 134 10.50 29.56 26.50
CA LEU A 134 10.44 28.34 25.66
C LEU A 134 9.03 27.75 25.37
N ARG A 135 7.96 28.31 25.91
CA ARG A 135 6.57 27.85 25.81
C ARG A 135 5.61 28.83 25.13
N THR A 136 6.05 30.01 24.73
CA THR A 136 5.17 31.03 24.15
C THR A 136 5.86 31.73 22.98
N ILE A 137 5.88 31.06 21.84
CA ILE A 137 6.08 31.77 20.58
C ILE A 137 4.84 32.66 20.43
N THR A 138 5.02 33.96 20.22
CA THR A 138 3.89 34.88 20.11
C THR A 138 3.34 34.83 18.67
N PRO A 139 2.02 34.77 18.48
CA PRO A 139 1.41 34.83 17.15
C PRO A 139 1.59 36.25 16.64
N ARG A 140 2.62 36.49 15.83
CA ARG A 140 2.86 37.81 15.25
C ARG A 140 3.10 37.66 13.76
N HIS A 141 2.10 38.10 13.00
CA HIS A 141 2.10 38.31 11.55
C HIS A 141 3.10 39.39 11.07
N HIS A 142 4.08 39.76 11.90
CA HIS A 142 5.03 40.82 11.60
C HIS A 142 6.43 40.24 11.57
N ILE A 143 7.04 40.30 10.38
CA ILE A 143 8.46 40.16 10.15
C ILE A 143 9.18 41.02 11.21
N TYR A 144 9.89 40.40 12.14
CA TYR A 144 10.62 41.13 13.18
C TYR A 144 11.75 41.96 12.54
N ASN A 145 11.94 43.20 13.01
CA ASN A 145 13.07 44.09 12.68
C ASN A 145 14.46 43.54 13.08
N HIS A 146 14.55 42.29 13.55
CA HIS A 146 15.79 41.59 13.89
C HIS A 146 16.24 40.60 12.80
N MET A 147 15.88 40.84 11.53
CA MET A 147 16.36 40.07 10.37
C MET A 147 17.90 39.97 10.29
N ASN A 148 18.63 40.84 10.99
CA ASN A 148 20.09 40.86 10.99
C ASN A 148 20.73 39.90 12.01
N THR A 149 19.95 39.27 12.91
CA THR A 149 20.51 38.35 13.91
C THR A 149 20.49 36.93 13.38
N ARG A 150 21.67 36.32 13.25
CA ARG A 150 21.85 34.94 12.76
C ARG A 150 22.22 34.00 13.93
N PRO A 151 21.78 32.73 13.92
CA PRO A 151 22.33 31.71 14.79
C PRO A 151 23.85 31.58 14.66
N SER A 152 24.53 31.06 15.68
CA SER A 152 25.95 30.80 15.60
C SER A 152 26.28 29.76 14.53
N ASP A 153 27.45 29.95 13.92
CA ASP A 153 27.99 29.01 12.95
C ASP A 153 28.24 27.63 13.58
N GLN A 154 28.50 27.55 14.88
CA GLN A 154 28.71 26.28 15.56
C GLN A 154 27.42 25.44 15.57
N THR A 155 26.29 26.03 15.98
CA THR A 155 24.99 25.34 15.93
C THR A 155 24.66 24.88 14.52
N LEU A 156 24.81 25.76 13.53
CA LEU A 156 24.53 25.43 12.13
C LEU A 156 25.46 24.33 11.59
N ARG A 157 26.75 24.33 11.95
CA ARG A 157 27.68 23.26 11.58
C ARG A 157 27.27 21.92 12.18
N THR A 158 26.85 21.89 13.44
CA THR A 158 26.37 20.66 14.08
C THR A 158 25.12 20.11 13.38
N ILE A 159 24.12 20.97 13.12
CA ILE A 159 22.88 20.56 12.43
C ILE A 159 23.18 20.06 11.02
N THR A 160 24.02 20.77 10.27
CA THR A 160 24.40 20.35 8.91
C THR A 160 25.22 19.06 8.91
N ALA A 161 26.05 18.81 9.92
CA ALA A 161 26.74 17.53 10.10
C ALA A 161 25.75 16.38 10.35
N ILE A 162 24.72 16.59 11.20
CA ILE A 162 23.64 15.60 11.42
C ILE A 162 22.94 15.25 10.10
N LEU A 163 22.57 16.26 9.30
CA LEU A 163 21.91 16.06 8.00
C LEU A 163 22.80 15.35 6.97
N ARG A 164 24.12 15.58 6.99
CA ARG A 164 25.06 14.90 6.09
C ARG A 164 25.30 13.45 6.49
N ALA A 165 25.39 13.19 7.79
CA ALA A 165 25.64 11.86 8.34
C ALA A 165 24.45 10.91 8.16
N ASN A 166 23.24 11.45 8.07
CA ASN A 166 22.01 10.68 8.01
C ASN A 166 21.40 10.66 6.61
N ALA A 167 21.30 9.48 6.03
CA ALA A 167 20.63 9.29 4.76
C ALA A 167 19.15 8.87 4.96
N PRO A 168 18.19 9.44 4.22
CA PRO A 168 16.77 9.03 4.14
C PRO A 168 16.58 7.70 3.38
N ASP A 169 17.39 6.69 3.70
CA ASP A 169 17.36 5.41 2.99
C ASP A 169 16.04 4.67 3.25
N ALA A 170 15.53 4.70 4.48
CA ALA A 170 14.26 4.08 4.84
C ALA A 170 13.06 4.64 4.04
N ASP A 171 12.95 5.95 3.87
CA ASP A 171 11.90 6.57 3.03
C ASP A 171 12.08 6.26 1.54
N THR A 172 13.34 6.16 1.10
CA THR A 172 13.66 5.79 -0.28
C THR A 172 13.21 4.35 -0.55
N TYR A 173 13.54 3.41 0.33
CA TYR A 173 13.09 2.02 0.24
C TYR A 173 11.57 1.92 0.31
N TYR A 174 10.94 2.63 1.24
CA TYR A 174 9.49 2.63 1.36
C TYR A 174 8.78 3.09 0.08
N SER A 175 9.26 4.18 -0.52
CA SER A 175 8.72 4.67 -1.80
C SER A 175 8.92 3.65 -2.92
N MET A 176 10.10 3.02 -2.99
CA MET A 176 10.36 1.97 -3.99
C MET A 176 9.48 0.74 -3.78
N THR A 177 9.28 0.30 -2.55
CA THR A 177 8.39 -0.82 -2.23
C THR A 177 6.94 -0.49 -2.56
N LEU A 178 6.49 0.74 -2.34
CA LEU A 178 5.13 1.18 -2.70
C LEU A 178 4.93 1.15 -4.21
N LEU A 179 5.90 1.65 -4.98
CA LEU A 179 5.87 1.60 -6.45
C LEU A 179 5.93 0.17 -6.98
N LEU A 180 6.77 -0.69 -6.40
CA LEU A 180 6.85 -2.09 -6.79
C LEU A 180 5.55 -2.83 -6.46
N GLY A 181 4.99 -2.59 -5.27
CA GLY A 181 3.73 -3.17 -4.84
C GLY A 181 2.56 -2.76 -5.74
N SER A 182 2.48 -1.49 -6.14
CA SER A 182 1.45 -1.03 -7.08
C SER A 182 1.64 -1.65 -8.48
N ALA A 183 2.88 -1.75 -8.97
CA ALA A 183 3.18 -2.43 -10.23
C ALA A 183 2.77 -3.92 -10.20
N CYS A 184 3.13 -4.64 -9.13
CA CYS A 184 2.72 -6.03 -8.93
C CYS A 184 1.20 -6.18 -8.85
N GLY A 185 0.51 -5.25 -8.16
CA GLY A 185 -0.94 -5.24 -8.07
C GLY A 185 -1.62 -5.06 -9.44
N ILE A 186 -1.12 -4.13 -10.26
CA ILE A 186 -1.61 -3.91 -11.63
C ILE A 186 -1.39 -5.18 -12.48
N LEU A 187 -0.20 -5.78 -12.42
CA LEU A 187 0.08 -7.03 -13.14
C LEU A 187 -0.84 -8.16 -12.70
N GLY A 188 -1.04 -8.33 -11.39
CA GLY A 188 -1.97 -9.33 -10.85
C GLY A 188 -3.40 -9.12 -11.33
N PHE A 189 -3.88 -7.86 -11.34
CA PHE A 189 -5.20 -7.51 -11.84
C PHE A 189 -5.37 -7.82 -13.34
N VAL A 190 -4.34 -7.56 -14.16
CA VAL A 190 -4.35 -7.89 -15.59
C VAL A 190 -4.43 -9.40 -15.81
N VAL A 191 -3.62 -10.19 -15.09
CA VAL A 191 -3.65 -11.66 -15.17
C VAL A 191 -5.00 -12.21 -14.74
N PHE A 192 -5.55 -11.70 -13.64
CA PHE A 192 -6.87 -12.09 -13.14
C PHE A 192 -7.98 -11.77 -14.15
N SER A 193 -7.98 -10.56 -14.71
CA SER A 193 -8.94 -10.15 -15.73
C SER A 193 -8.86 -11.03 -16.98
N TYR A 194 -7.65 -11.43 -17.38
CA TYR A 194 -7.46 -12.38 -18.48
C TYR A 194 -8.06 -13.75 -18.18
N GLY A 195 -7.84 -14.26 -16.96
CA GLY A 195 -8.44 -15.51 -16.51
C GLY A 195 -9.96 -15.46 -16.52
N LEU A 196 -10.56 -14.34 -16.12
CA LEU A 196 -12.02 -14.14 -16.21
C LEU A 196 -12.52 -14.15 -17.66
N VAL A 197 -11.85 -13.46 -18.58
CA VAL A 197 -12.25 -13.48 -20.00
C VAL A 197 -12.14 -14.90 -20.57
N LEU A 198 -11.04 -15.60 -20.29
CA LEU A 198 -10.83 -16.97 -20.77
C LEU A 198 -11.89 -17.94 -20.24
N THR A 199 -12.21 -17.88 -18.95
CA THR A 199 -13.26 -18.73 -18.35
C THR A 199 -14.63 -18.43 -18.92
N LEU A 200 -14.96 -17.15 -19.16
CA LEU A 200 -16.21 -16.78 -19.84
C LEU A 200 -16.26 -17.28 -21.28
N GLU A 201 -15.16 -17.20 -22.04
CA GLU A 201 -15.07 -17.73 -23.40
C GLU A 201 -15.22 -19.25 -23.44
N LEU A 202 -14.57 -19.97 -22.52
CA LEU A 202 -14.70 -21.42 -22.40
C LEU A 202 -16.14 -21.83 -22.04
N ASN A 203 -16.78 -21.13 -21.11
CA ASN A 203 -18.18 -21.38 -20.76
C ASN A 203 -19.13 -21.10 -21.92
N LYS A 204 -18.88 -20.04 -22.70
CA LYS A 204 -19.66 -19.77 -23.94
C LYS A 204 -19.49 -20.90 -24.95
N ARG A 205 -18.27 -21.40 -25.16
CA ARG A 205 -18.01 -22.52 -26.07
C ARG A 205 -18.67 -23.82 -25.60
N MET A 206 -18.65 -24.11 -24.30
CA MET A 206 -19.34 -25.29 -23.75
C MET A 206 -20.86 -25.18 -23.89
N ARG A 207 -21.45 -23.98 -23.74
CA ARG A 207 -22.89 -23.77 -23.95
C ARG A 207 -23.30 -23.73 -25.43
N ALA A 208 -22.38 -23.30 -26.31
CA ALA A 208 -22.60 -23.25 -27.74
C ALA A 208 -22.21 -24.55 -28.45
N ALA A 209 -21.63 -25.53 -27.73
CA ALA A 209 -21.50 -26.88 -28.25
C ALA A 209 -22.92 -27.34 -28.58
N PRO A 210 -23.22 -27.63 -29.86
CA PRO A 210 -24.52 -28.16 -30.20
C PRO A 210 -24.68 -29.42 -29.37
N THR A 211 -25.75 -29.47 -28.58
CA THR A 211 -26.50 -30.71 -28.44
C THR A 211 -26.94 -31.08 -29.85
N ASP A 212 -25.99 -31.57 -30.65
CA ASP A 212 -26.21 -32.65 -31.58
C ASP A 212 -26.50 -33.85 -30.67
N VAL A 213 -27.64 -33.76 -29.98
CA VAL A 213 -28.52 -34.89 -29.89
C VAL A 213 -28.79 -35.11 -31.38
N GLU A 214 -27.90 -35.89 -32.01
CA GLU A 214 -28.37 -36.90 -32.94
C GLU A 214 -29.64 -37.36 -32.28
N ASP A 215 -30.77 -37.00 -32.87
CA ASP A 215 -32.00 -37.69 -32.59
C ASP A 215 -31.58 -39.14 -32.69
N ILE A 216 -31.36 -39.76 -31.54
CA ILE A 216 -31.46 -41.19 -31.38
C ILE A 216 -32.93 -41.33 -31.72
N GLU A 217 -33.22 -41.40 -33.01
CA GLU A 217 -34.38 -42.07 -33.53
C GLU A 217 -34.30 -43.38 -32.77
N LEU A 218 -35.11 -43.48 -31.70
CA LEU A 218 -35.46 -44.76 -31.14
C LEU A 218 -36.10 -45.45 -32.34
N ASP A 219 -35.26 -46.15 -33.09
CA ASP A 219 -35.62 -46.99 -34.20
C ASP A 219 -36.81 -47.73 -33.67
N GLN A 220 -37.98 -47.42 -34.25
CA GLN A 220 -39.28 -47.77 -33.69
C GLN A 220 -39.13 -49.20 -33.21
N ILE A 221 -39.15 -49.39 -31.89
CA ILE A 221 -39.30 -50.72 -31.34
C ILE A 221 -40.66 -51.10 -31.87
N LYS A 222 -40.64 -51.83 -32.99
CA LYS A 222 -41.77 -52.42 -33.63
C LYS A 222 -42.20 -53.44 -32.61
N VAL A 223 -43.03 -52.98 -31.67
CA VAL A 223 -43.75 -53.82 -30.75
C VAL A 223 -44.53 -54.70 -31.70
N HIS A 224 -43.98 -55.89 -31.97
CA HIS A 224 -44.77 -56.94 -32.54
C HIS A 224 -45.98 -56.98 -31.64
N ASP A 225 -47.15 -56.69 -32.22
CA ASP A 225 -48.43 -56.98 -31.60
C ASP A 225 -48.36 -58.44 -31.16
N LEU A 226 -47.97 -58.64 -29.89
CA LEU A 226 -48.26 -59.82 -29.11
C LEU A 226 -49.76 -59.75 -28.80
N SER A 227 -50.54 -59.75 -29.88
CA SER A 227 -51.84 -60.37 -29.89
C SER A 227 -51.61 -61.82 -29.48
N GLY A 228 -52.18 -62.18 -28.34
CA GLY A 228 -52.33 -63.58 -27.99
C GLY A 228 -51.83 -63.92 -26.60
N ALA A 229 -52.78 -63.89 -25.66
CA ALA A 229 -53.01 -64.98 -24.72
C ALA A 229 -51.79 -65.48 -23.94
N GLY A 230 -51.54 -64.86 -22.77
CA GLY A 230 -50.56 -65.44 -21.86
C GLY A 230 -50.24 -64.66 -20.58
N MET A 231 -51.09 -63.76 -20.08
CA MET A 231 -50.92 -63.26 -18.72
C MET A 231 -51.46 -64.30 -17.74
N GLN A 232 -50.65 -65.33 -17.51
CA GLN A 232 -50.81 -66.23 -16.38
C GLN A 232 -50.47 -65.41 -15.13
N ARG A 233 -51.49 -65.11 -14.31
CA ARG A 233 -51.32 -64.50 -13.00
C ARG A 233 -50.36 -65.37 -12.20
N MET A 234 -49.15 -64.88 -11.96
CA MET A 234 -48.28 -65.45 -10.95
C MET A 234 -48.94 -65.15 -9.60
N ASN A 235 -49.54 -66.18 -9.02
CA ASN A 235 -49.96 -66.16 -7.62
C ASN A 235 -48.72 -65.81 -6.80
N ALA A 236 -48.78 -64.66 -6.13
CA ALA A 236 -47.84 -64.33 -5.08
C ALA A 236 -48.15 -65.25 -3.90
N ASP A 237 -47.37 -66.31 -3.75
CA ASP A 237 -47.24 -67.01 -2.47
C ASP A 237 -46.59 -66.04 -1.47
N PRO A 238 -47.21 -65.75 -0.32
CA PRO A 238 -46.67 -64.84 0.67
C PRO A 238 -45.80 -65.60 1.66
N GLU A 239 -44.69 -66.20 1.21
CA GLU A 239 -43.71 -66.76 2.15
C GLU A 239 -42.40 -67.09 1.45
N THR A 240 -41.43 -66.17 1.47
CA THR A 240 -40.03 -66.45 1.80
C THR A 240 -39.18 -65.18 1.65
N ASP A 241 -38.72 -64.71 2.80
CA ASP A 241 -37.39 -64.11 3.06
C ASP A 241 -36.72 -63.38 1.89
N GLY A 242 -37.01 -62.09 1.76
CA GLY A 242 -36.31 -61.21 0.84
C GLY A 242 -34.84 -61.04 1.26
N PRO A 243 -33.87 -61.06 0.33
CA PRO A 243 -32.48 -60.78 0.67
C PRO A 243 -32.35 -59.31 1.07
N LYS A 244 -32.09 -59.11 2.36
CA LYS A 244 -31.77 -57.84 2.98
C LYS A 244 -30.43 -57.33 2.45
N CYS A 245 -30.47 -56.52 1.39
CA CYS A 245 -29.29 -55.78 0.93
C CYS A 245 -28.85 -54.81 2.03
N THR A 246 -27.86 -55.24 2.81
CA THR A 246 -27.22 -54.45 3.86
C THR A 246 -25.93 -53.91 3.27
N ILE A 247 -25.90 -52.61 2.96
CA ILE A 247 -24.69 -51.93 2.51
C ILE A 247 -23.86 -51.67 3.77
N GLU A 248 -22.86 -52.51 4.00
CA GLU A 248 -21.87 -52.33 5.05
C GLU A 248 -20.78 -51.39 4.55
N ILE A 249 -20.81 -50.12 5.00
CA ILE A 249 -19.75 -49.16 4.73
C ILE A 249 -18.60 -49.47 5.68
N THR A 250 -17.57 -50.15 5.16
CA THR A 250 -16.34 -50.46 5.90
C THR A 250 -15.50 -49.19 6.04
N THR A 251 -15.56 -48.56 7.22
CA THR A 251 -14.63 -47.48 7.59
C THR A 251 -13.26 -48.08 7.90
N PRO A 252 -12.15 -47.64 7.27
CA PRO A 252 -10.83 -48.18 7.58
C PRO A 252 -10.40 -47.79 9.00
N ALA A 253 -10.14 -48.81 9.82
CA ALA A 253 -9.57 -48.67 11.14
C ALA A 253 -8.10 -48.23 11.03
N VAL A 254 -7.83 -46.97 11.37
CA VAL A 254 -6.47 -46.49 11.62
C VAL A 254 -6.14 -46.76 13.10
N ALA A 255 -5.38 -47.82 13.32
CA ALA A 255 -4.78 -48.11 14.61
C ALA A 255 -3.47 -47.32 14.78
N GLY A 256 -3.51 -46.33 15.69
CA GLY A 256 -2.46 -46.14 16.69
C GLY A 256 -1.28 -45.21 16.40
N ALA A 257 -1.11 -44.26 17.35
CA ALA A 257 0.08 -43.51 17.76
C ALA A 257 0.52 -42.31 16.88
N ASP A 258 0.77 -41.09 17.39
CA ASP A 258 0.57 -40.47 18.70
C ASP A 258 0.66 -38.94 18.50
N THR A 259 -0.18 -38.19 19.23
CA THR A 259 -0.02 -36.79 19.70
C THR A 259 0.50 -35.68 18.75
N SER A 260 -0.39 -34.77 18.33
CA SER A 260 -0.57 -33.44 18.97
C SER A 260 -1.30 -32.43 18.06
N SER A 261 -2.40 -31.89 18.59
CA SER A 261 -3.15 -30.68 18.23
C SER A 261 -3.17 -30.20 16.77
N SER A 262 -4.16 -30.66 16.01
CA SER A 262 -4.68 -29.93 14.84
C SER A 262 -6.17 -29.66 15.07
N LYS A 263 -6.55 -28.38 15.12
CA LYS A 263 -7.92 -27.92 15.05
C LYS A 263 -8.45 -28.18 13.63
N THR A 264 -9.07 -29.34 13.41
CA THR A 264 -9.82 -29.61 12.19
C THR A 264 -11.18 -28.93 12.27
N SER A 265 -11.29 -27.88 11.46
CA SER A 265 -12.52 -27.21 11.04
C SER A 265 -13.58 -28.26 10.69
N ALA A 266 -14.65 -28.33 11.48
CA ALA A 266 -15.88 -28.97 11.03
C ALA A 266 -16.38 -28.16 9.82
N ALA A 267 -16.49 -28.81 8.66
CA ALA A 267 -17.12 -28.21 7.51
C ALA A 267 -18.63 -28.19 7.76
N ASP A 268 -19.20 -26.99 7.87
CA ASP A 268 -20.65 -26.79 7.88
C ASP A 268 -21.26 -27.42 6.61
N PRO A 269 -22.37 -28.17 6.73
CA PRO A 269 -23.07 -28.68 5.56
C PRO A 269 -23.66 -27.51 4.74
N PRO A 270 -23.69 -27.63 3.40
CA PRO A 270 -24.21 -26.56 2.55
C PRO A 270 -25.70 -26.32 2.79
N PRO A 271 -26.19 -25.08 2.61
CA PRO A 271 -27.60 -24.74 2.81
C PRO A 271 -28.49 -25.52 1.83
N ILE A 272 -29.55 -26.11 2.39
CA ILE A 272 -30.63 -26.74 1.63
C ILE A 272 -31.61 -25.64 1.23
N TYR A 273 -31.72 -25.35 -0.06
CA TYR A 273 -32.74 -24.47 -0.60
C TYR A 273 -34.01 -25.29 -0.87
N SER A 274 -35.07 -25.06 -0.11
CA SER A 274 -36.40 -25.59 -0.42
C SER A 274 -37.00 -24.83 -1.60
N LEU A 275 -37.27 -25.54 -2.69
CA LEU A 275 -38.04 -25.08 -3.85
C LEU A 275 -39.54 -25.05 -3.52
N ASP A 276 -39.94 -24.30 -2.49
CA ASP A 276 -41.35 -23.95 -2.26
C ASP A 276 -41.51 -22.45 -2.49
N GLY A 277 -41.75 -22.11 -3.74
CA GLY A 277 -41.92 -20.74 -4.20
C GLY A 277 -42.46 -20.64 -5.62
N VAL A 278 -43.43 -21.50 -5.98
CA VAL A 278 -44.22 -21.35 -7.21
C VAL A 278 -45.69 -21.66 -6.92
N GLY A 279 -46.54 -20.64 -7.07
CA GLY A 279 -48.01 -20.72 -7.14
C GLY A 279 -48.70 -20.30 -5.84
N ARG A 280 -49.66 -19.36 -5.82
CA ARG A 280 -50.51 -18.72 -6.85
C ARG A 280 -50.85 -17.30 -6.40
#